data_AF-A0A2V7K1A9-F1
#
_entry.id   AF-A0A2V7K1A9-F1
#
_cell.length_a   1.000
_cell.length_b   1.000
_cell.length_c   1.000
_cell.angle_alpha   90.00
_cell.angle_beta   90.00
_cell.angle_gamma   90.00
#
_symmetry.space_group_name_H-M   'P 1'
#
loop_
_entity.id
_entity.type
_entity.pdbx_description
1 polymer ?
#
loop_
_entity_poly.entity_id
_entity_poly.type
_entity_poly.pdbx_seq_one_letter_code
_entity_poly.pdbx_strand_id
1 'polypeptide(L)'
;MDLVLFLSLVSGRNPQYLIEEQVRAVPFLARHPVPTLSTGYILIDGGRVTSVEAVSQTRPLPADRPELAAAHATAARLIGMQAIYLDAGSGAPRPVAGDVIAACRAAIPGLTLFVGGGIRTAPQARAARAAGADFVVVGTALEETAGGAGGAADLGALVRAVTE
;
A
#
# COMPACT_ATOMS: atom_id res chain seq x y z
N MET A 1 18.35 7.82 4.63
CA MET A 1 17.33 7.26 3.73
C MET A 1 18.08 6.45 2.70
N ASP A 2 17.88 5.14 2.68
CA ASP A 2 18.62 4.23 1.79
C ASP A 2 17.87 3.97 0.47
N LEU A 3 16.54 4.13 0.49
CA LEU A 3 15.65 3.93 -0.65
C LEU A 3 14.42 4.84 -0.49
N VAL A 4 13.89 5.34 -1.59
CA VAL A 4 12.58 6.00 -1.66
C VAL A 4 11.65 5.17 -2.51
N LEU A 5 10.48 4.79 -1.97
CA LEU A 5 9.38 4.31 -2.81
C LEU A 5 8.85 5.50 -3.60
N PHE A 6 9.08 5.51 -4.91
CA PHE A 6 8.65 6.59 -5.78
C PHE A 6 7.23 6.28 -6.27
N LEU A 7 6.29 6.53 -5.37
CA LEU A 7 4.88 6.14 -5.50
C LEU A 7 4.18 6.98 -6.56
N SER A 8 3.42 6.34 -7.45
CA SER A 8 2.43 6.99 -8.31
C SER A 8 1.05 6.41 -8.03
N LEU A 9 0.06 7.27 -7.73
CA LEU A 9 -1.30 6.84 -7.38
C LEU A 9 -2.08 6.43 -8.64
N VAL A 10 -1.75 5.26 -9.19
CA VAL A 10 -2.26 4.78 -10.49
C VAL A 10 -3.76 4.48 -10.48
N SER A 11 -4.36 4.25 -9.32
CA SER A 11 -5.82 4.13 -9.18
C SER A 11 -6.55 5.49 -9.17
N GLY A 12 -5.80 6.60 -9.05
CA GLY A 12 -6.34 7.95 -9.00
C GLY A 12 -6.48 8.63 -10.36
N ARG A 13 -7.15 9.78 -10.36
CA ARG A 13 -7.33 10.64 -11.55
C ARG A 13 -6.84 12.07 -11.33
N ASN A 14 -6.10 12.28 -10.25
CA ASN A 14 -5.46 13.56 -9.94
C ASN A 14 -4.00 13.54 -10.47
N PRO A 15 -3.66 14.35 -11.48
CA PRO A 15 -2.31 14.39 -12.05
C PRO A 15 -1.23 14.73 -11.02
N GLN A 16 -1.60 15.47 -9.96
CA GLN A 16 -0.69 15.83 -8.89
C GLN A 16 0.03 14.60 -8.30
N TYR A 17 -0.74 13.56 -7.98
CA TYR A 17 -0.24 12.32 -7.37
C TYR A 17 0.11 11.23 -8.39
N LEU A 18 -0.29 11.41 -9.66
CA LEU A 18 0.13 10.54 -10.75
C LEU A 18 1.58 10.85 -11.16
N ILE A 19 1.97 12.12 -11.25
CA ILE A 19 3.31 12.51 -11.74
C ILE A 19 3.85 13.85 -11.22
N GLU A 20 3.02 14.82 -10.83
CA GLU A 20 3.56 16.17 -10.54
C GLU A 20 4.40 16.22 -9.26
N GLU A 21 4.02 15.50 -8.20
CA GLU A 21 4.83 15.43 -6.96
C GLU A 21 6.22 14.80 -7.22
N GLN A 22 6.27 13.82 -8.12
CA GLN A 22 7.50 13.19 -8.57
C GLN A 22 8.39 14.21 -9.29
N VAL A 23 7.81 15.01 -10.19
CA VAL A 23 8.52 16.10 -10.88
C VAL A 23 9.01 17.16 -9.89
N ARG A 24 8.18 17.55 -8.91
CA ARG A 24 8.54 18.50 -7.85
C ARG A 24 9.70 18.01 -6.98
N ALA A 25 9.81 16.70 -6.77
CA ALA A 25 10.89 16.09 -6.00
C ALA A 25 12.25 16.09 -6.75
N VAL A 26 12.26 16.17 -8.09
CA VAL A 26 13.49 16.02 -8.90
C VAL A 26 14.62 16.97 -8.49
N PRO A 27 14.42 18.29 -8.31
CA PRO A 27 15.52 19.19 -7.93
C PRO A 27 16.14 18.83 -6.57
N PHE A 28 15.34 18.29 -5.65
CA PHE A 28 15.84 17.83 -4.36
C PHE A 28 16.65 16.54 -4.52
N LEU A 29 16.10 15.53 -5.21
CA LEU A 29 16.73 14.23 -5.40
C LEU A 29 17.99 14.31 -6.29
N ALA A 30 18.05 15.26 -7.22
CA ALA A 30 19.25 15.52 -8.03
C ALA A 30 20.43 16.05 -7.18
N ARG A 31 20.15 16.81 -6.12
CA ARG A 31 21.17 17.31 -5.18
C ARG A 31 21.50 16.30 -4.08
N HIS A 32 20.56 15.41 -3.76
CA HIS A 32 20.66 14.43 -2.69
C HIS A 32 20.29 13.05 -3.24
N PRO A 33 21.19 12.44 -4.03
CA PRO A 33 20.88 11.20 -4.72
C PRO A 33 20.62 10.08 -3.71
N VAL A 34 19.45 9.46 -3.86
CA VAL A 34 19.03 8.27 -3.12
C VAL A 34 18.39 7.31 -4.13
N PRO A 35 18.64 6.00 -4.02
CA PRO A 35 17.94 5.02 -4.85
C PRO A 35 16.43 5.19 -4.77
N THR A 36 15.76 5.08 -5.92
CA THR A 36 14.30 5.15 -6.03
C THR A 36 13.76 3.82 -6.54
N LEU A 37 12.67 3.34 -5.95
CA LEU A 37 11.91 2.19 -6.46
C LEU A 37 10.60 2.68 -7.09
N SER A 38 10.50 2.59 -8.42
CA SER A 38 9.27 2.96 -9.15
C SER A 38 8.11 2.06 -8.71
N THR A 39 7.09 2.65 -8.09
CA THR A 39 6.05 1.87 -7.40
C THR A 39 4.65 2.38 -7.74
N GLY A 40 3.79 1.48 -8.24
CA GLY A 40 2.38 1.77 -8.46
C GLY A 40 1.59 1.68 -7.17
N TYR A 41 0.99 2.76 -6.73
CA TYR A 41 0.15 2.82 -5.54
C TYR A 41 -1.33 2.72 -5.92
N ILE A 42 -2.04 1.78 -5.30
CA ILE A 42 -3.44 1.47 -5.57
C ILE A 42 -4.22 1.60 -4.26
N LEU A 43 -5.13 2.56 -4.21
CA LEU A 43 -6.01 2.80 -3.08
C LEU A 43 -7.26 1.91 -3.18
N ILE A 44 -7.53 1.12 -2.15
CA ILE A 44 -8.66 0.21 -2.02
C ILE A 44 -9.60 0.73 -0.92
N ASP A 45 -10.91 0.51 -1.08
CA ASP A 45 -11.91 1.00 -0.13
C ASP A 45 -11.84 0.23 1.20
N GLY A 46 -11.27 0.89 2.21
CA GLY A 46 -11.20 0.39 3.57
C GLY A 46 -12.48 0.54 4.39
N GLY A 47 -13.51 1.26 3.90
CA GLY A 47 -14.79 1.45 4.59
C GLY A 47 -14.92 2.74 5.40
N ARG A 48 -13.98 3.66 5.25
CA ARG A 48 -14.10 5.05 5.71
C ARG A 48 -13.36 5.95 4.73
N VAL A 49 -13.73 7.22 4.67
CA VAL A 49 -12.91 8.22 3.98
C VAL A 49 -11.56 8.32 4.68
N THR A 50 -10.49 8.08 3.93
CA THR A 50 -9.12 8.12 4.46
C THR A 50 -8.43 9.43 4.13
N SER A 51 -7.34 9.76 4.82
CA SER A 51 -6.55 10.95 4.50
C SER A 51 -6.03 10.92 3.06
N VAL A 52 -5.68 9.74 2.55
CA VAL A 52 -5.22 9.56 1.17
C VAL A 52 -6.36 9.92 0.20
N GLU A 53 -7.56 9.41 0.42
CA GLU A 53 -8.74 9.78 -0.38
C GLU A 53 -9.01 11.30 -0.35
N ALA A 54 -9.04 11.89 0.84
CA ALA A 54 -9.37 13.30 1.03
C ALA A 54 -8.33 14.26 0.40
N VAL A 55 -7.05 13.99 0.63
CA VAL A 55 -5.94 14.84 0.15
C VAL A 55 -5.70 14.64 -1.34
N SER A 56 -5.70 13.40 -1.81
CA SER A 56 -5.47 13.12 -3.23
C SER A 56 -6.68 13.35 -4.12
N GLN A 57 -7.86 13.55 -3.52
CA GLN A 57 -9.15 13.59 -4.21
C GLN A 57 -9.37 12.35 -5.08
N THR A 58 -8.89 11.20 -4.61
CA THR A 58 -9.01 9.92 -5.31
C THR A 58 -10.05 9.07 -4.64
N ARG A 59 -11.08 8.68 -5.40
CA ARG A 59 -12.01 7.65 -4.96
C ARG A 59 -11.29 6.30 -4.91
N PRO A 60 -11.36 5.56 -3.79
CA PRO A 60 -10.75 4.24 -3.71
C PRO A 60 -11.41 3.26 -4.69
N LEU A 61 -10.66 2.25 -5.12
CA LEU A 61 -11.24 1.11 -5.84
C LEU A 61 -12.10 0.29 -4.88
N PRO A 62 -13.26 -0.20 -5.33
CA PRO A 62 -14.15 -0.96 -4.48
C PRO A 62 -13.52 -2.32 -4.13
N ALA A 63 -13.55 -2.68 -2.84
CA ALA A 63 -12.90 -3.88 -2.34
C ALA A 63 -13.57 -5.19 -2.80
N ASP A 64 -14.83 -5.14 -3.25
CA ASP A 64 -15.58 -6.27 -3.80
C ASP A 64 -15.34 -6.49 -5.30
N ARG A 65 -14.44 -5.71 -5.92
CA ARG A 65 -14.03 -5.86 -7.33
C ARG A 65 -12.52 -6.11 -7.48
N PRO A 66 -11.99 -7.27 -7.05
CA PRO A 66 -10.58 -7.63 -7.19
C PRO A 66 -10.01 -7.46 -8.61
N GLU A 67 -10.84 -7.65 -9.63
CA GLU A 67 -10.45 -7.50 -11.04
C GLU A 67 -10.01 -6.08 -11.38
N LEU A 68 -10.59 -5.05 -10.74
CA LEU A 68 -10.20 -3.66 -10.98
C LEU A 68 -8.81 -3.37 -10.41
N ALA A 69 -8.52 -3.85 -9.20
CA ALA A 69 -7.19 -3.70 -8.60
C ALA A 69 -6.14 -4.46 -9.42
N ALA A 70 -6.45 -5.69 -9.85
CA ALA A 70 -5.58 -6.48 -10.71
C ALA A 70 -5.30 -5.81 -12.07
N ALA A 71 -6.30 -5.17 -12.68
CA ALA A 71 -6.14 -4.42 -13.92
C ALA A 71 -5.19 -3.21 -13.73
N HIS A 72 -5.34 -2.45 -12.64
CA HIS A 72 -4.43 -1.33 -12.33
C HIS A 72 -3.01 -1.82 -12.04
N ALA A 73 -2.85 -2.92 -11.29
CA ALA A 73 -1.55 -3.52 -11.02
C ALA A 73 -0.88 -3.99 -12.33
N THR A 74 -1.66 -4.61 -13.23
CA THR A 74 -1.20 -5.00 -14.57
C THR A 74 -0.76 -3.79 -15.39
N ALA A 75 -1.55 -2.72 -15.40
CA ALA A 75 -1.21 -1.49 -16.10
C ALA A 75 0.11 -0.90 -15.59
N ALA A 76 0.28 -0.80 -14.27
CA ALA A 76 1.53 -0.34 -13.64
C ALA A 76 2.73 -1.21 -14.03
N ARG A 77 2.58 -2.55 -14.02
CA ARG A 77 3.62 -3.49 -14.49
C ARG A 77 3.97 -3.27 -15.95
N LEU A 78 2.97 -3.12 -16.83
CA LEU A 78 3.18 -2.91 -18.27
C LEU A 78 3.85 -1.56 -18.59
N ILE A 79 3.60 -0.53 -17.78
CA ILE A 79 4.29 0.75 -17.84
C ILE A 79 5.77 0.61 -17.41
N GLY A 80 6.12 -0.45 -16.68
CA GLY A 80 7.48 -0.72 -16.22
C GLY A 80 7.73 -0.35 -14.75
N MET A 81 6.68 -0.18 -13.95
CA MET A 81 6.85 -0.03 -12.49
C MET A 81 7.43 -1.32 -11.89
N GLN A 82 8.28 -1.17 -10.89
CA GLN A 82 9.08 -2.25 -10.31
C GLN A 82 8.44 -2.88 -9.08
N ALA A 83 7.43 -2.23 -8.50
CA ALA A 83 6.65 -2.72 -7.37
C ALA A 83 5.21 -2.20 -7.41
N ILE A 84 4.33 -2.86 -6.66
CA ILE A 84 2.96 -2.42 -6.41
C ILE A 84 2.74 -2.27 -4.90
N TYR A 85 2.02 -1.22 -4.52
CA TYR A 85 1.55 -0.98 -3.15
C TYR A 85 0.03 -0.96 -3.15
N LEU A 86 -0.60 -1.93 -2.48
CA LEU A 86 -2.03 -1.91 -2.17
C LEU A 86 -2.24 -1.28 -0.80
N ASP A 87 -3.08 -0.26 -0.71
CA ASP A 87 -3.37 0.41 0.55
C ASP A 87 -4.88 0.57 0.75
N ALA A 88 -5.38 0.17 1.91
CA ALA A 88 -6.74 0.50 2.34
C ALA A 88 -6.84 1.92 2.96
N GLY A 89 -5.69 2.57 3.16
CA GLY A 89 -5.48 3.86 3.80
C GLY A 89 -5.28 3.74 5.32
N SER A 90 -4.57 4.73 5.90
CA SER A 90 -4.28 4.71 7.34
C SER A 90 -5.57 4.76 8.15
N GLY A 91 -5.61 3.95 9.20
CA GLY A 91 -6.76 3.84 10.08
C GLY A 91 -7.89 3.00 9.52
N ALA A 92 -7.91 2.59 8.24
CA ALA A 92 -9.02 1.86 7.63
C ALA A 92 -9.60 0.76 8.54
N PRO A 93 -10.94 0.66 8.71
CA PRO A 93 -11.54 -0.34 9.57
C PRO A 93 -11.42 -1.74 8.96
N ARG A 94 -11.39 -1.83 7.63
CA ARG A 94 -11.13 -3.07 6.90
C ARG A 94 -9.77 -2.96 6.20
N PRO A 95 -8.84 -3.90 6.42
CA PRO A 95 -7.63 -3.98 5.62
C PRO A 95 -7.96 -4.43 4.19
N VAL A 96 -6.98 -4.36 3.29
CA VAL A 96 -7.12 -4.92 1.93
C VAL A 96 -7.51 -6.39 2.03
N ALA A 97 -8.60 -6.77 1.35
CA ALA A 97 -9.13 -8.12 1.39
C ALA A 97 -8.19 -9.13 0.69
N GLY A 98 -8.17 -10.37 1.18
CA GLY A 98 -7.24 -11.40 0.69
C GLY A 98 -7.45 -11.77 -0.78
N ASP A 99 -8.68 -11.71 -1.28
CA ASP A 99 -9.02 -11.93 -2.69
C ASP A 99 -8.46 -10.82 -3.60
N VAL A 100 -8.50 -9.55 -3.16
CA VAL A 100 -7.85 -8.42 -3.86
C VAL A 100 -6.34 -8.64 -3.94
N ILE A 101 -5.70 -9.00 -2.82
CA ILE A 101 -4.24 -9.27 -2.78
C ILE A 101 -3.89 -10.42 -3.72
N ALA A 102 -4.63 -11.53 -3.64
CA ALA A 102 -4.40 -12.72 -4.48
C ALA A 102 -4.59 -12.42 -5.98
N ALA A 103 -5.64 -11.67 -6.34
CA ALA A 103 -5.88 -11.25 -7.72
C ALA A 103 -4.74 -10.38 -8.26
N CYS A 104 -4.26 -9.40 -7.48
CA CYS A 104 -3.11 -8.59 -7.86
C CYS A 104 -1.84 -9.45 -7.99
N ARG A 105 -1.53 -10.31 -7.01
CA ARG A 105 -0.37 -11.21 -7.04
C ARG A 105 -0.35 -12.05 -8.32
N ALA A 106 -1.49 -12.63 -8.70
CA ALA A 106 -1.63 -13.42 -9.92
C ALA A 106 -1.42 -12.59 -11.21
N ALA A 107 -1.81 -11.32 -11.20
CA ALA A 107 -1.70 -10.43 -12.37
C ALA A 107 -0.29 -9.85 -12.58
N ILE A 108 0.52 -9.80 -11.52
CA ILE A 108 1.88 -9.23 -11.53
C ILE A 108 2.93 -10.22 -11.01
N PRO A 109 3.03 -11.47 -11.50
CA PRO A 109 3.96 -12.48 -10.96
C PRO A 109 5.42 -11.98 -10.99
N GLY A 110 6.18 -12.26 -9.93
CA GLY A 110 7.58 -11.85 -9.76
C GLY A 110 7.81 -10.38 -9.36
N LEU A 111 6.81 -9.50 -9.48
CA LEU A 111 6.90 -8.11 -8.98
C LEU A 111 6.72 -8.05 -7.46
N THR A 112 7.40 -7.13 -6.80
CA THR A 112 7.25 -6.89 -5.36
C THR A 112 5.88 -6.30 -5.05
N LEU A 113 5.17 -6.90 -4.08
CA LEU A 113 3.85 -6.48 -3.63
C LEU A 113 3.86 -6.06 -2.15
N PHE A 114 3.70 -4.77 -1.91
CA PHE A 114 3.44 -4.19 -0.59
C PHE A 114 1.94 -4.14 -0.33
N VAL A 115 1.53 -4.47 0.90
CA VAL A 115 0.13 -4.39 1.34
C VAL A 115 0.06 -3.67 2.68
N GLY A 116 -0.68 -2.58 2.74
CA GLY A 116 -0.89 -1.78 3.94
C GLY A 116 -2.34 -1.32 4.14
N GLY A 117 -2.53 -0.54 5.20
CA GLY A 117 -3.82 0.07 5.55
C GLY A 117 -4.66 -0.81 6.48
N GLY A 118 -4.91 -0.32 7.71
CA GLY A 118 -5.84 -0.94 8.65
C GLY A 118 -5.40 -2.26 9.31
N ILE A 119 -4.17 -2.73 9.06
CA ILE A 119 -3.61 -3.94 9.69
C ILE A 119 -3.24 -3.64 11.15
N ARG A 120 -3.84 -4.38 12.08
CA ARG A 120 -3.70 -4.19 13.53
C ARG A 120 -3.24 -5.43 14.27
N THR A 121 -3.51 -6.61 13.72
CA THR A 121 -3.30 -7.87 14.44
C THR A 121 -2.42 -8.84 13.65
N ALA A 122 -1.71 -9.71 14.38
CA ALA A 122 -0.90 -10.77 13.80
C ALA A 122 -1.70 -11.69 12.83
N PRO A 123 -2.96 -12.10 13.11
CA PRO A 123 -3.78 -12.82 12.14
C PRO A 123 -4.02 -12.06 10.83
N GLN A 124 -4.24 -10.74 10.88
CA GLN A 124 -4.42 -9.93 9.66
C GLN A 124 -3.14 -9.87 8.83
N ALA A 125 -1.98 -9.70 9.49
CA ALA A 125 -0.69 -9.71 8.83
C ALA A 125 -0.39 -11.07 8.17
N ARG A 126 -0.65 -12.18 8.89
CA ARG A 126 -0.58 -13.55 8.34
C ARG A 126 -1.48 -13.72 7.12
N ALA A 127 -2.72 -13.27 7.19
CA ALA A 127 -3.68 -13.39 6.09
C ALA A 127 -3.20 -12.64 4.84
N ALA A 128 -2.67 -11.42 5.00
CA ALA A 128 -2.10 -10.65 3.89
C ALA A 128 -0.89 -11.35 3.27
N ARG A 129 0.01 -11.89 4.10
CA ARG A 129 1.17 -12.68 3.64
C ARG A 129 0.74 -13.93 2.88
N ALA A 130 -0.17 -14.71 3.44
CA ALA A 130 -0.71 -15.92 2.82
C ALA A 130 -1.43 -15.65 1.48
N ALA A 131 -2.03 -14.47 1.33
CA ALA A 131 -2.67 -14.05 0.08
C ALA A 131 -1.68 -13.61 -1.01
N GLY A 132 -0.39 -13.45 -0.68
CA GLY A 132 0.67 -13.18 -1.66
C GLY A 132 1.42 -11.85 -1.47
N ALA A 133 1.25 -11.16 -0.33
CA ALA A 133 2.02 -9.97 -0.03
C ALA A 133 3.51 -10.31 0.24
N ASP A 134 4.41 -9.63 -0.46
CA ASP A 134 5.86 -9.72 -0.20
C ASP A 134 6.24 -8.91 1.04
N PHE A 135 5.56 -7.78 1.24
CA PHE A 135 5.72 -6.92 2.41
C PHE A 135 4.36 -6.54 2.98
N VAL A 136 4.24 -6.63 4.30
CA VAL A 136 3.07 -6.17 5.05
C VAL A 136 3.45 -4.88 5.78
N VAL A 137 2.72 -3.80 5.51
CA VAL A 137 3.01 -2.47 6.07
C VAL A 137 2.04 -2.19 7.21
N VAL A 138 2.60 -2.02 8.41
CA VAL A 138 1.85 -1.80 9.65
C VAL A 138 2.19 -0.42 10.21
N GLY A 139 1.21 0.50 10.21
CA GLY A 139 1.33 1.82 10.84
C GLY A 139 0.28 2.01 11.95
N THR A 140 -0.98 1.73 11.63
CA THR A 140 -2.13 1.98 12.52
C THR A 140 -2.02 1.28 13.89
N ALA A 141 -1.52 0.04 13.95
CA ALA A 141 -1.32 -0.66 15.23
C ALA A 141 -0.39 0.10 16.20
N LEU A 142 0.64 0.74 15.63
CA LEU A 142 1.65 1.49 16.40
C LEU A 142 1.10 2.85 16.84
N GLU A 143 0.35 3.51 15.97
CA GLU A 143 -0.32 4.80 16.28
C GLU A 143 -1.34 4.64 17.43
N GLU A 144 -2.16 3.58 17.39
CA GLU A 144 -3.15 3.30 18.44
C GLU A 144 -2.50 2.95 19.78
N THR A 145 -1.35 2.27 19.76
CA THR A 145 -0.55 1.95 20.97
C THR A 145 0.04 3.22 21.60
N ALA A 146 0.54 4.15 20.80
CA ALA A 146 1.10 5.41 21.28
C ALA A 146 0.04 6.38 21.83
N GLY A 147 -1.23 6.22 21.41
CA GLY A 147 -2.36 7.07 21.80
C GLY A 147 -3.04 6.73 23.13
N GLY A 148 -2.59 5.72 23.88
CA GLY A 148 -3.06 5.44 25.24
C GLY A 148 -4.39 4.66 25.37
N ALA A 149 -4.98 4.20 24.27
CA ALA A 149 -6.22 3.43 24.29
C ALA A 149 -6.00 1.98 23.84
N GLY A 150 -5.59 1.12 24.78
CA GLY A 150 -5.70 -0.35 24.68
C GLY A 150 -4.49 -1.08 24.10
N GLY A 151 -3.93 -2.00 24.90
CA GLY A 151 -3.03 -3.11 24.54
C GLY A 151 -1.89 -2.79 23.58
N ALA A 152 -0.64 -2.76 24.08
CA ALA A 152 0.53 -2.63 23.23
C ALA A 152 0.46 -3.59 22.05
N ALA A 153 0.45 -3.06 20.82
CA ALA A 153 0.57 -3.88 19.63
C ALA A 153 1.83 -4.73 19.78
N ASP A 154 1.67 -6.05 19.85
CA ASP A 154 2.79 -6.98 19.95
C ASP A 154 3.49 -7.00 18.59
N LEU A 155 4.43 -6.06 18.41
CA LEU A 155 5.27 -5.95 17.24
C LEU A 155 6.02 -7.26 16.99
N GLY A 156 6.40 -7.99 18.05
CA GLY A 156 7.01 -9.32 17.94
C GLY A 156 6.05 -10.36 17.36
N ALA A 157 4.77 -10.35 17.74
CA ALA A 157 3.75 -11.20 17.11
C ALA A 157 3.47 -10.82 15.65
N LEU A 158 3.46 -9.52 15.31
CA LEU A 158 3.30 -9.05 13.93
C LEU A 158 4.48 -9.44 13.04
N VAL A 159 5.71 -9.34 13.55
CA VAL A 159 6.91 -9.78 12.82
C VAL A 159 6.87 -11.29 12.62
N ARG A 160 6.64 -12.08 13.67
CA ARG A 160 6.53 -13.55 13.57
C ARG A 160 5.45 -13.97 12.56
N ALA A 161 4.32 -13.29 12.56
CA ALA A 161 3.21 -13.52 11.66
C ALA A 161 3.55 -13.41 10.16
N VAL A 162 4.61 -12.70 9.79
CA VAL A 162 4.99 -12.54 8.36
C VAL A 162 6.28 -13.28 8.00
N THR A 163 6.98 -13.83 8.99
CA THR A 163 8.22 -14.59 8.81
C THR A 163 8.05 -16.10 8.92
N GLU A 164 7.04 -16.56 9.65
CA GLU A 164 6.64 -17.97 9.80
C GLU A 164 5.61 -18.38 8.75
#